data_AF-A0A916GI09-F1
#
_entry.id   AF-A0A916GI09-F1
#
_cell.length_a   1.000
_cell.length_b   1.000
_cell.length_c   1.000
_cell.angle_alpha   90.00
_cell.angle_beta   90.00
_cell.angle_gamma   90.00
#
_symmetry.space_group_name_H-M   'P 1'
#
loop_
_entity.id
_entity.type
_entity.pdbx_description
1 polymer ?
#
loop_
_entity_poly.entity_id
_entity_poly.type
_entity_poly.pdbx_seq_one_letter_code
_entity_poly.pdbx_strand_id
1 'polypeptide(L)'
;MNDRPNLSCRELIDFIADYLDGSLPPQVRSDFERHLGVCPSCVSYLDGYRKSMMLGKAALRDYDDARLESAPESLVRAVLAARRQSDKA
;
A
#
# COMPACT_ATOMS: atom_id res chain seq x y z
N MET A 1 -26.15 -18.24 -2.60
CA MET A 1 -26.03 -16.91 -1.98
C MET A 1 -24.78 -16.87 -1.14
N ASN A 2 -23.69 -16.33 -1.66
CA ASN A 2 -22.54 -15.92 -0.83
C ASN A 2 -22.65 -14.41 -0.68
N ASP A 3 -23.59 -14.00 0.15
CA ASP A 3 -23.66 -12.62 0.61
C ASP A 3 -22.55 -12.48 1.66
N ARG A 4 -21.38 -11.97 1.25
CA ARG A 4 -20.29 -11.72 2.20
C ARG A 4 -20.77 -10.57 3.09
N PRO A 5 -21.05 -10.79 4.39
CA PRO A 5 -21.31 -9.69 5.28
C PRO A 5 -20.05 -8.81 5.23
N ASN A 6 -20.27 -7.50 5.10
CA ASN A 6 -19.31 -6.41 5.23
C ASN A 6 -17.98 -6.84 5.90
N LEU A 7 -16.83 -6.58 5.24
CA LEU A 7 -15.48 -6.91 5.72
C LEU A 7 -15.39 -6.74 7.25
N SER A 8 -14.85 -7.73 7.95
CA SER A 8 -14.56 -7.54 9.37
C SER A 8 -13.39 -6.56 9.55
N CYS A 9 -13.28 -5.94 10.74
CA CYS A 9 -12.13 -5.07 11.04
C CYS A 9 -10.78 -5.82 10.89
N ARG A 10 -10.78 -7.14 11.18
CA ARG A 10 -9.59 -7.98 11.03
C ARG A 10 -9.20 -8.12 9.57
N GLU A 11 -10.14 -8.49 8.71
CA GLU A 11 -9.89 -8.62 7.27
C GLU A 11 -9.50 -7.27 6.65
N LEU A 12 -10.10 -6.15 7.11
CA LEU A 12 -9.66 -4.83 6.69
C LEU A 12 -8.19 -4.60 7.04
N ILE A 13 -7.76 -4.91 8.27
CA ILE A 13 -6.36 -4.74 8.68
C ILE A 13 -5.43 -5.60 7.82
N ASP A 14 -5.82 -6.84 7.52
CA ASP A 14 -5.05 -7.75 6.67
C ASP A 14 -4.88 -7.21 5.24
N PHE A 15 -5.85 -6.43 4.74
CA PHE A 15 -5.83 -5.85 3.39
C PHE A 15 -5.22 -4.43 3.31
N ILE A 16 -4.70 -3.86 4.40
CA ILE A 16 -4.17 -2.48 4.38
C ILE A 16 -3.01 -2.33 3.40
N ALA A 17 -2.09 -3.29 3.33
CA ALA A 17 -0.93 -3.23 2.44
C ALA A 17 -1.38 -3.18 0.96
N ASP A 18 -2.20 -4.15 0.56
CA ASP A 18 -2.76 -4.28 -0.78
C ASP A 18 -3.64 -3.08 -1.17
N TYR A 19 -4.34 -2.48 -0.21
CA TYR A 19 -5.14 -1.28 -0.44
C TYR A 19 -4.25 -0.06 -0.76
N LEU A 20 -3.13 0.07 -0.04
CA LEU A 20 -2.20 1.19 -0.18
C LEU A 20 -1.31 1.08 -1.43
N ASP A 21 -0.97 -0.13 -1.86
CA ASP A 21 -0.20 -0.35 -3.09
C ASP A 21 -1.09 -0.44 -4.35
N GLY A 22 -2.40 -0.52 -4.17
CA GLY A 22 -3.38 -0.53 -5.25
C GLY A 22 -3.59 -1.90 -5.90
N SER A 23 -3.11 -2.98 -5.29
CA SER A 23 -3.24 -4.34 -5.80
C SER A 23 -4.57 -5.03 -5.45
N LEU A 24 -5.38 -4.44 -4.57
CA LEU A 24 -6.69 -5.02 -4.24
C LEU A 24 -7.60 -5.17 -5.48
N PRO A 25 -8.23 -6.34 -5.67
CA PRO A 25 -9.26 -6.52 -6.69
C PRO A 25 -10.41 -5.51 -6.51
N PRO A 26 -11.03 -5.01 -7.60
CA PRO A 26 -12.01 -3.93 -7.53
C PRO A 26 -13.17 -4.17 -6.54
N GLN A 27 -13.65 -5.41 -6.47
CA GLN A 27 -14.73 -5.78 -5.55
C GLN A 27 -14.29 -5.72 -4.07
N VAL A 28 -13.09 -6.21 -3.77
CA VAL A 28 -12.52 -6.18 -2.41
C VAL A 28 -12.23 -4.75 -1.99
N ARG A 29 -11.74 -3.92 -2.92
CA ARG A 29 -11.54 -2.50 -2.69
C ARG A 29 -12.84 -1.78 -2.34
N SER A 30 -13.92 -2.07 -3.06
CA SER A 30 -15.24 -1.48 -2.78
C SER A 30 -15.76 -1.86 -1.38
N ASP A 31 -15.60 -3.12 -0.98
CA ASP A 31 -15.97 -3.57 0.37
C ASP A 31 -15.09 -2.90 1.44
N PHE A 32 -13.80 -2.72 1.17
CA PHE A 32 -12.85 -2.07 2.07
C PHE A 32 -13.25 -0.60 2.31
N GLU A 33 -13.52 0.14 1.23
CA GLU A 33 -13.97 1.53 1.28
C GLU A 33 -15.33 1.66 1.98
N ARG A 34 -16.26 0.71 1.76
CA ARG A 34 -17.54 0.66 2.48
C ARG A 34 -17.33 0.51 3.99
N HIS A 35 -16.43 -0.38 4.42
CA HIS A 35 -16.14 -0.57 5.83
C HIS A 35 -15.55 0.72 6.46
N LEU A 36 -14.61 1.37 5.78
CA LEU A 36 -14.06 2.65 6.24
C LEU A 36 -15.14 3.74 6.39
N GLY A 37 -16.19 3.69 5.57
CA GLY A 37 -17.32 4.61 5.66
C GLY A 37 -18.19 4.44 6.92
N VAL A 38 -18.12 3.29 7.61
CA VAL A 38 -18.98 2.97 8.76
C VAL A 38 -18.21 2.69 10.05
N CYS A 39 -16.88 2.56 9.99
CA CYS A 39 -16.06 2.16 11.14
C CYS A 39 -14.95 3.18 11.46
N PRO A 40 -15.18 4.11 12.41
CA PRO A 40 -14.19 5.14 12.78
C PRO A 40 -12.87 4.59 13.35
N SER A 41 -12.91 3.42 14.01
CA SER A 41 -11.70 2.79 14.55
C SER A 41 -10.78 2.29 13.44
N CYS A 42 -11.32 1.73 12.36
CA CYS A 42 -10.55 1.32 11.19
C CYS A 42 -9.99 2.51 10.41
N VAL A 43 -10.71 3.63 10.33
CA VAL A 43 -10.16 4.89 9.78
C VAL A 43 -8.95 5.35 10.60
N SER A 44 -9.11 5.40 11.94
CA SER A 44 -8.02 5.79 12.84
C SER A 44 -6.82 4.84 12.75
N TYR A 45 -7.08 3.54 12.60
CA TYR A 45 -6.04 2.53 12.43
C TYR A 45 -5.26 2.73 11.12
N LEU A 46 -5.96 2.94 10.00
CA LEU A 46 -5.34 3.21 8.70
C LEU A 46 -4.47 4.47 8.72
N ASP A 47 -4.93 5.52 9.40
CA ASP A 47 -4.14 6.74 9.57
C ASP A 47 -2.88 6.51 10.44
N GLY A 48 -3.02 5.71 11.51
CA GLY A 48 -1.89 5.26 12.31
C GLY A 48 -0.88 4.46 11.49
N TYR A 49 -1.35 3.52 10.67
CA TYR A 49 -0.52 2.72 9.77
C TYR A 49 0.27 3.60 8.79
N ARG A 50 -0.40 4.57 8.14
CA ARG A 50 0.24 5.54 7.24
C ARG A 50 1.33 6.35 7.95
N LYS A 51 1.05 6.81 9.18
CA LYS A 51 2.04 7.53 10.01
C LYS A 51 3.25 6.64 10.34
N SER A 52 3.02 5.39 10.72
CA SER A 52 4.10 4.43 10.99
C SER A 52 4.98 4.20 9.76
N MET A 53 4.39 4.05 8.57
CA MET A 53 5.16 3.95 7.32
C MET A 53 6.00 5.21 7.05
N MET A 54 5.41 6.39 7.24
CA MET A 54 6.11 7.67 7.05
C MET A 54 7.28 7.81 8.02
N LEU A 55 7.06 7.53 9.30
CA LEU A 55 8.09 7.59 10.33
C LEU A 55 9.20 6.57 10.09
N GLY A 56 8.86 5.34 9.68
CA GLY A 56 9.84 4.31 9.32
C GLY A 56 10.72 4.74 8.14
N LYS A 57 10.12 5.32 7.09
CA LYS A 57 10.86 5.89 5.95
C LYS A 57 11.76 7.05 6.37
N ALA A 58 11.28 7.95 7.24
CA ALA A 58 12.05 9.08 7.74
C ALA A 58 13.25 8.62 8.59
N ALA A 59 13.05 7.66 9.50
CA ALA A 59 14.10 7.11 10.35
C ALA A 59 15.22 6.41 9.54
N LEU A 60 14.86 5.79 8.41
CA LEU A 60 15.83 5.18 7.50
C LEU A 60 16.50 6.18 6.57
N ARG A 61 15.94 7.38 6.37
CA ARG A 61 16.50 8.37 5.45
C ARG A 61 17.90 8.82 5.89
N ASP A 62 18.10 9.01 7.19
CA ASP A 62 19.40 9.35 7.78
C ASP A 62 20.40 8.18 7.71
N TYR A 63 19.92 6.94 7.54
CA TYR A 63 20.73 5.73 7.34
C TYR A 63 21.09 5.51 5.86
N ASP A 64 20.15 5.83 4.95
CA ASP A 64 20.28 5.62 3.50
C ASP A 64 21.24 6.63 2.86
N ASP A 65 21.16 7.92 3.24
CA ASP A 65 21.98 9.00 2.65
C ASP A 65 23.49 8.80 2.94
N ALA A 66 23.84 8.06 3.99
CA ALA A 66 25.22 7.80 4.38
C ALA A 66 25.83 6.55 3.72
N ARG A 67 25.04 5.69 3.06
CA ARG A 67 25.52 4.38 2.53
C ARG A 67 25.07 4.05 1.11
N LEU A 68 23.93 4.57 0.63
CA LEU A 68 23.51 4.40 -0.75
C LEU A 68 24.04 5.56 -1.59
N GLU A 69 25.09 5.32 -2.37
CA GLU A 69 25.26 6.12 -3.59
C GLU A 69 23.97 6.01 -4.41
N SER A 70 23.58 7.11 -5.06
CA SER A 70 22.36 7.14 -5.87
C SER A 70 22.32 5.95 -6.83
N ALA A 71 21.12 5.36 -6.97
CA ALA A 71 20.93 4.20 -7.82
C ALA A 71 21.54 4.45 -9.21
N PRO A 72 22.39 3.55 -9.75
CA PRO A 72 23.01 3.76 -11.04
C PRO A 72 21.97 4.00 -12.14
N GLU A 73 22.23 4.96 -13.03
CA GLU A 73 21.30 5.34 -14.09
C GLU A 73 20.98 4.16 -15.06
N SER A 74 21.88 3.18 -15.16
CA SER A 74 21.62 1.95 -15.89
C SER A 74 20.49 1.12 -15.26
N LEU A 75 20.44 1.03 -13.93
CA LEU A 75 19.42 0.30 -13.18
C LEU A 75 18.07 1.03 -13.26
N VAL A 76 18.06 2.35 -13.06
CA VAL A 76 16.84 3.17 -13.20
C VAL A 76 16.22 2.97 -14.58
N ARG A 77 17.02 3.06 -15.65
CA ARG A 77 16.55 2.83 -17.03
C ARG A 77 16.03 1.41 -17.25
N ALA A 78 16.68 0.39 -16.69
CA ALA A 78 16.24 -0.99 -16.82
C ALA A 78 14.88 -1.23 -16.15
N VAL A 79 14.67 -0.73 -14.92
CA VAL A 79 13.39 -0.84 -14.20
C VAL A 79 12.27 -0.13 -14.97
N LEU A 80 12.51 1.09 -15.44
CA LEU A 80 11.53 1.84 -16.23
C LEU A 80 11.18 1.13 -17.55
N ALA A 81 12.16 0.50 -18.21
CA ALA A 81 11.92 -0.28 -19.42
C ALA A 81 11.10 -1.55 -19.14
N ALA A 82 11.35 -2.24 -18.03
CA ALA A 82 10.59 -3.42 -17.63
C ALA A 82 9.13 -3.08 -17.33
N ARG A 83 8.86 -2.00 -16.57
CA ARG A 83 7.49 -1.57 -16.26
C ARG A 83 6.65 -1.28 -17.51
N ARG A 84 7.22 -0.57 -18.49
CA ARG A 84 6.55 -0.29 -19.78
C ARG A 84 6.17 -1.53 -20.59
N GLN A 85 6.87 -2.65 -20.37
CA GLN A 85 6.57 -3.93 -21.03
C GLN A 85 5.42 -4.65 -20.31
N SER A 86 5.39 -4.60 -18.98
CA SER A 86 4.28 -5.12 -18.16
C SER A 86 2.97 -4.37 -18.38
N ASP A 87 3.02 -3.04 -18.58
CA ASP A 87 1.83 -2.21 -18.84
C ASP A 87 1.23 -2.43 -20.25
N LYS A 88 1.94 -3.15 -21.14
CA LYS A 88 1.52 -3.45 -22.51
C LYS A 88 0.86 -4.83 -22.66
N ALA A 89 0.91 -5.66 -21.62
CA ALA A 89 0.34 -7.00 -21.57
C ALA A 89 -1.06 -6.96 -20.94
#